data_AF-S4A0I4-F1
#
_entry.id   AF-S4A0I4-F1
#
_cell.length_a   1.000
_cell.length_b   1.000
_cell.length_c   1.000
_cell.angle_alpha   90.00
_cell.angle_beta   90.00
_cell.angle_gamma   90.00
#
_symmetry.space_group_name_H-M   'P 1'
#
loop_
_entity.id
_entity.type
_entity.pdbx_description
1 polymer ?
#
loop_
_entity_poly.entity_id
_entity_poly.type
_entity_poly.pdbx_seq_one_letter_code
_entity_poly.pdbx_strand_id
1 'polypeptide(L)'
;MTLREPAAGRPPGARDLAAASAALRSLRHPRGVGRAHDGSFPVLPLADEAWFYEMLLVRFASLCPEDTQGWRDRLDVLLDDACALPADAPRDAGDAVVHGADTGGADLLGAAMLAHLLRVRRPGEAAAEWFVGQALEACARSLPAADRLPPLYTLCLAHNLDEMGEHAMARALPVPVTADEAAAGLTGPERLLTQAYFHTHAVLFAFGTFRRTGADPRPLRRNLRFLRTHAPTFERYGWADLCAESALCLSLCGARDEDFHRLVATLRRLQRPQGDWNHPRIDARQARHSTMLAALALLESACAGAAAPDAAATAERG
;
A
#
# COMPACT_ATOMS: atom_id res chain seq x y z
N MET A 1 -3.93 33.60 26.24
CA MET A 1 -3.76 32.14 26.30
C MET A 1 -2.77 31.73 25.23
N THR A 2 -1.52 31.51 25.62
CA THR A 2 -0.45 31.05 24.73
C THR A 2 -0.52 29.53 24.65
N LEU A 3 -0.86 29.01 23.46
CA LEU A 3 -0.78 27.58 23.14
C LEU A 3 0.70 27.18 23.20
N ARG A 4 1.08 26.38 24.20
CA ARG A 4 2.37 25.69 24.23
C ARG A 4 2.43 24.74 23.04
N GLU A 5 3.32 24.99 22.08
CA GLU A 5 3.80 23.96 21.16
C GLU A 5 4.66 22.95 21.95
N PRO A 6 4.31 21.65 22.05
CA PRO A 6 5.14 20.68 22.75
C PRO A 6 6.00 19.86 21.76
N ALA A 7 6.47 20.47 20.66
CA ALA A 7 7.20 19.74 19.62
C ALA A 7 8.58 20.31 19.25
N ALA A 8 8.90 21.57 19.59
CA ALA A 8 10.10 22.25 19.09
C ALA A 8 11.45 21.61 19.48
N GLY A 9 11.48 20.69 20.45
CA GLY A 9 12.72 20.06 20.95
C GLY A 9 12.93 18.57 20.66
N ARG A 10 12.00 17.86 19.99
CA ARG A 10 12.18 16.42 19.72
C ARG A 10 13.06 16.18 18.48
N PRO A 11 13.96 15.17 18.50
CA PRO A 11 14.70 14.79 17.30
C PRO A 11 13.71 14.41 16.18
N PRO A 12 14.04 14.66 14.90
CA PRO A 12 13.13 14.45 13.77
C PRO A 12 12.43 13.09 13.78
N GLY A 13 13.19 12.00 14.02
CA GLY A 13 12.63 10.64 14.07
C GLY A 13 11.58 10.42 15.18
N ALA A 14 11.70 11.09 16.33
CA ALA A 14 10.70 11.00 17.40
C ALA A 14 9.40 11.74 17.08
N ARG A 15 9.46 12.80 16.24
CA ARG A 15 8.26 13.48 15.74
C ARG A 15 7.54 12.61 14.72
N ASP A 16 8.30 11.97 13.84
CA ASP A 16 7.74 11.11 12.79
C ASP A 16 7.10 9.85 13.39
N LEU A 17 7.74 9.25 14.40
CA LEU A 17 7.18 8.13 15.15
C LEU A 17 5.88 8.51 15.88
N ALA A 18 5.81 9.71 16.47
CA ALA A 18 4.60 10.18 17.14
C ALA A 18 3.45 10.40 16.14
N ALA A 19 3.74 10.96 14.97
CA ALA A 19 2.77 11.13 13.88
C ALA A 19 2.28 9.78 13.33
N ALA A 20 3.20 8.83 13.10
CA ALA A 20 2.86 7.47 12.71
C ALA A 20 1.98 6.76 13.76
N SER A 21 2.32 6.90 15.05
CA SER A 21 1.52 6.33 16.14
C SER A 21 0.11 6.91 16.21
N ALA A 22 -0.06 8.20 15.93
CA ALA A 22 -1.39 8.82 15.83
C ALA A 22 -2.20 8.25 14.66
N ALA A 23 -1.55 8.04 13.51
CA ALA A 23 -2.17 7.39 12.35
C ALA A 23 -2.59 5.95 12.64
N LEU A 24 -1.73 5.15 13.26
CA LEU A 24 -2.04 3.78 13.64
C LEU A 24 -3.23 3.70 14.61
N ARG A 25 -3.31 4.62 15.58
CA ARG A 25 -4.47 4.70 16.47
C ARG A 25 -5.75 5.07 15.74
N SER A 26 -5.70 5.99 14.78
CA SER A 26 -6.89 6.37 14.01
C SER A 26 -7.41 5.21 13.14
N LEU A 27 -6.52 4.33 12.69
CA LEU A 27 -6.86 3.14 11.91
C LEU A 27 -7.50 2.01 12.74
N ARG A 28 -7.29 1.97 14.07
CA ARG A 28 -7.88 0.96 14.98
C ARG A 28 -9.39 1.03 15.08
N HIS A 29 -9.98 2.22 14.85
CA HIS A 29 -11.42 2.37 14.84
C HIS A 29 -11.95 2.00 13.45
N PRO A 30 -12.74 0.93 13.31
CA PRO A 30 -13.44 0.69 12.07
C PRO A 30 -14.37 1.89 11.87
N ARG A 31 -14.10 2.70 10.84
CA ARG A 31 -15.15 3.55 10.28
C ARG A 31 -16.15 2.56 9.73
N GLY A 32 -17.28 2.39 10.41
CA GLY A 32 -18.32 1.47 9.99
C GLY A 32 -18.67 1.75 8.53
N VAL A 33 -18.11 0.95 7.62
CA VAL A 33 -18.78 0.65 6.37
C VAL A 33 -19.98 -0.13 6.87
N GLY A 34 -21.14 0.52 6.89
CA GLY A 34 -22.37 -0.10 7.36
C GLY A 34 -22.44 -1.50 6.77
N ARG A 35 -22.68 -2.50 7.61
CA ARG A 35 -23.21 -3.77 7.14
C ARG A 35 -24.50 -3.42 6.41
N ALA A 36 -24.43 -3.15 5.11
CA ALA A 36 -25.60 -3.29 4.26
C ALA A 36 -25.94 -4.77 4.39
N HIS A 37 -27.08 -5.06 5.01
CA HIS A 37 -27.49 -6.42 5.34
C HIS A 37 -27.68 -7.31 4.10
N ASP A 38 -27.52 -6.75 2.90
CA ASP A 38 -27.72 -7.41 1.60
C ASP A 38 -26.59 -7.12 0.57
N GLY A 39 -25.41 -6.62 1.01
CA GLY A 39 -24.30 -6.27 0.11
C GLY A 39 -23.13 -7.25 0.15
N SER A 40 -22.48 -7.49 -0.99
CA SER A 40 -21.19 -8.19 -1.06
C SER A 40 -20.15 -7.47 -0.20
N PHE A 41 -19.38 -8.23 0.58
CA PHE A 41 -18.23 -7.68 1.30
C PHE A 41 -17.13 -7.33 0.28
N PRO A 42 -16.72 -6.05 0.14
CA PRO A 42 -15.69 -5.69 -0.82
C PRO A 42 -14.36 -6.31 -0.39
N VAL A 43 -13.74 -7.07 -1.28
CA VAL A 43 -12.56 -7.91 -0.95
C VAL A 43 -11.27 -7.07 -0.92
N LEU A 44 -11.18 -6.05 -1.76
CA LEU A 44 -9.98 -5.23 -1.86
C LEU A 44 -9.63 -4.42 -0.59
N PRO A 45 -10.59 -3.79 0.13
CA PRO A 45 -10.30 -3.18 1.42
C PRO A 45 -9.72 -4.15 2.46
N LEU A 46 -10.20 -5.40 2.47
CA LEU A 46 -9.68 -6.45 3.34
C LEU A 46 -8.22 -6.78 2.97
N ALA A 47 -7.94 -6.92 1.68
CA ALA A 47 -6.60 -7.15 1.15
C ALA A 47 -5.63 -6.00 1.47
N ASP A 48 -6.06 -4.74 1.27
CA ASP A 48 -5.28 -3.54 1.57
C ASP A 48 -4.87 -3.51 3.06
N GLU A 49 -5.79 -3.82 3.97
CA GLU A 49 -5.49 -3.89 5.42
C GLU A 49 -4.56 -5.04 5.78
N ALA A 50 -4.80 -6.25 5.25
CA ALA A 50 -3.97 -7.42 5.55
C ALA A 50 -2.53 -7.19 5.08
N TRP A 51 -2.37 -6.64 3.87
CA TRP A 51 -1.07 -6.24 3.33
C TRP A 51 -0.37 -5.20 4.21
N PHE A 52 -1.11 -4.20 4.69
CA PHE A 52 -0.58 -3.17 5.57
C PHE A 52 -0.05 -3.74 6.89
N TYR A 53 -0.80 -4.62 7.56
CA TYR A 53 -0.34 -5.23 8.81
C TYR A 53 0.86 -6.16 8.61
N GLU A 54 0.90 -6.89 7.49
CA GLU A 54 2.08 -7.70 7.18
C GLU A 54 3.32 -6.81 6.93
N MET A 55 3.17 -5.67 6.25
CA MET A 55 4.24 -4.68 6.10
C MET A 55 4.72 -4.12 7.45
N LEU A 56 3.80 -3.85 8.38
CA LEU A 56 4.14 -3.42 9.74
C LEU A 56 4.99 -4.47 10.47
N LEU A 57 4.56 -5.74 10.44
CA LEU A 57 5.25 -6.84 11.11
C LEU A 57 6.65 -7.08 10.54
N VAL A 58 6.79 -7.06 9.21
CA VAL A 58 8.08 -7.40 8.59
C VAL A 58 9.10 -6.28 8.70
N ARG A 59 8.66 -5.01 8.70
CA ARG A 59 9.59 -3.87 8.63
C ARG A 59 9.75 -3.11 9.93
N PHE A 60 8.74 -3.11 10.79
CA PHE A 60 8.69 -2.19 11.94
C PHE A 60 8.49 -2.88 13.28
N ALA A 61 8.41 -4.21 13.34
CA ALA A 61 8.28 -4.93 14.61
C ALA A 61 9.41 -4.60 15.61
N SER A 62 10.65 -4.41 15.13
CA SER A 62 11.77 -4.01 15.99
C SER A 62 11.69 -2.56 16.46
N LEU A 63 11.08 -1.66 15.68
CA LEU A 63 10.88 -0.27 16.04
C LEU A 63 9.73 -0.11 17.05
N CYS A 64 8.69 -0.95 16.94
CA CYS A 64 7.48 -0.90 17.75
C CYS A 64 7.16 -2.28 18.38
N PRO A 65 8.02 -2.78 19.28
CA PRO A 65 7.84 -4.11 19.87
C PRO A 65 6.54 -4.24 20.67
N GLU A 66 6.10 -3.15 21.33
CA GLU A 66 4.87 -3.12 22.13
C GLU A 66 3.59 -3.28 21.28
N ASP A 67 3.59 -2.82 20.03
CA ASP A 67 2.44 -2.93 19.13
C ASP A 67 2.44 -4.22 18.29
N THR A 68 3.57 -4.93 18.24
CA THR A 68 3.80 -6.07 17.33
C THR A 68 2.78 -7.19 17.51
N GLN A 69 2.43 -7.54 18.76
CA GLN A 69 1.43 -8.58 18.99
C GLN A 69 0.05 -8.17 18.49
N GLY A 70 -0.37 -6.92 18.73
CA GLY A 70 -1.65 -6.42 18.26
C GLY A 70 -1.75 -6.37 16.72
N TRP A 71 -0.63 -6.10 16.04
CA TRP A 71 -0.57 -6.18 14.57
C TRP A 71 -0.71 -7.61 14.07
N ARG A 72 -0.08 -8.57 14.75
CA ARG A 72 -0.20 -10.00 14.43
C ARG A 72 -1.64 -10.49 14.62
N ASP A 73 -2.23 -10.22 15.77
CA ASP A 73 -3.60 -10.63 16.08
C ASP A 73 -4.58 -10.03 15.06
N ARG A 74 -4.38 -8.77 14.66
CA ARG A 74 -5.22 -8.13 13.65
C ARG A 74 -5.03 -8.74 12.26
N LEU A 75 -3.80 -9.05 11.85
CA LEU A 75 -3.55 -9.76 10.61
C LEU A 75 -4.24 -11.13 10.60
N ASP A 76 -4.12 -11.89 11.69
CA ASP A 76 -4.74 -13.22 11.80
C ASP A 76 -6.26 -13.13 11.66
N VAL A 77 -6.91 -12.16 12.30
CA VAL A 77 -8.35 -11.89 12.12
C VAL A 77 -8.70 -11.58 10.65
N LEU A 78 -7.90 -10.75 9.98
CA LEU A 78 -8.15 -10.39 8.57
C LEU A 78 -8.00 -11.61 7.64
N LEU A 79 -7.07 -12.51 7.93
CA LEU A 79 -6.88 -13.76 7.18
C LEU A 79 -8.00 -14.77 7.46
N ASP A 80 -8.48 -14.85 8.71
CA ASP A 80 -9.66 -15.65 9.08
C ASP A 80 -10.92 -15.13 8.35
N ASP A 81 -11.13 -13.81 8.36
CA ASP A 81 -12.22 -13.15 7.64
C ASP A 81 -12.16 -13.45 6.14
N ALA A 82 -10.96 -13.47 5.54
CA ALA A 82 -10.77 -13.82 4.14
C ALA A 82 -11.18 -15.28 3.85
N CYS A 83 -10.74 -16.22 4.69
CA CYS A 83 -11.11 -17.63 4.58
C CYS A 83 -12.61 -17.89 4.81
N ALA A 84 -13.30 -17.02 5.55
CA ALA A 84 -14.74 -17.10 5.80
C ALA A 84 -15.60 -16.46 4.69
N LEU A 85 -14.99 -15.83 3.67
CA LEU A 85 -15.75 -15.23 2.57
C LEU A 85 -16.57 -16.29 1.80
N PRO A 86 -17.83 -15.98 1.42
CA PRO A 86 -18.67 -16.89 0.66
C PRO A 86 -18.01 -17.37 -0.63
N ALA A 87 -18.22 -18.66 -0.96
CA ALA A 87 -17.68 -19.30 -2.16
C ALA A 87 -18.26 -18.71 -3.46
N ASP A 88 -19.50 -18.27 -3.38
CA ASP A 88 -20.36 -17.75 -4.45
C ASP A 88 -20.34 -16.22 -4.54
N ALA A 89 -19.50 -15.54 -3.75
CA ALA A 89 -19.31 -14.11 -3.90
C ALA A 89 -18.81 -13.80 -5.33
N PRO A 90 -19.48 -12.91 -6.08
CA PRO A 90 -19.05 -12.56 -7.43
C PRO A 90 -17.66 -11.96 -7.40
N ARG A 91 -16.75 -12.54 -8.18
CA ARG A 91 -15.33 -12.16 -8.32
C ARG A 91 -14.95 -12.22 -9.79
N ASP A 92 -15.66 -11.45 -10.61
CA ASP A 92 -15.47 -11.44 -12.06
C ASP A 92 -14.88 -10.12 -12.54
N ALA A 93 -14.08 -10.20 -13.61
CA ALA A 93 -13.78 -9.03 -14.42
C ALA A 93 -15.01 -8.67 -15.26
N GLY A 94 -15.96 -7.94 -14.66
CA GLY A 94 -16.80 -7.01 -15.41
C GLY A 94 -18.28 -7.33 -15.61
N ASP A 95 -19.07 -7.40 -14.54
CA ASP A 95 -20.55 -7.29 -14.62
C ASP A 95 -21.14 -5.98 -14.05
N ALA A 96 -20.32 -5.05 -13.52
CA ALA A 96 -20.82 -3.80 -12.92
C ALA A 96 -20.76 -2.57 -13.86
N VAL A 97 -21.34 -2.65 -15.07
CA VAL A 97 -21.40 -1.49 -15.99
C VAL A 97 -22.54 -0.50 -15.63
N VAL A 98 -23.43 -0.84 -14.70
CA VAL A 98 -24.66 -0.03 -14.50
C VAL A 98 -24.43 1.24 -13.66
N HIS A 99 -23.36 1.35 -12.86
CA HIS A 99 -23.17 2.49 -11.94
C HIS A 99 -21.77 3.12 -11.90
N GLY A 100 -20.90 2.86 -12.88
CA GLY A 100 -19.65 3.63 -13.05
C GLY A 100 -18.56 3.40 -11.99
N ALA A 101 -18.67 2.33 -11.19
CA ALA A 101 -17.59 1.82 -10.35
C ALA A 101 -17.33 0.36 -10.74
N ASP A 102 -16.13 0.07 -11.24
CA ASP A 102 -15.69 -1.29 -11.56
C ASP A 102 -15.41 -2.07 -10.26
N THR A 103 -16.48 -2.53 -9.61
CA THR A 103 -16.42 -3.29 -8.36
C THR A 103 -15.88 -4.71 -8.59
N GLY A 104 -16.19 -5.32 -9.73
CA GLY A 104 -15.74 -6.68 -10.07
C GLY A 104 -14.23 -6.79 -10.24
N GLY A 105 -13.61 -5.86 -10.99
CA GLY A 105 -12.15 -5.82 -11.13
C GLY A 105 -11.41 -5.59 -9.81
N ALA A 106 -11.99 -4.78 -8.93
CA ALA A 106 -11.43 -4.53 -7.60
C ALA A 106 -11.49 -5.80 -6.72
N ASP A 107 -12.60 -6.52 -6.71
CA ASP A 107 -12.75 -7.74 -5.91
C ASP A 107 -11.85 -8.87 -6.40
N LEU A 108 -11.66 -8.99 -7.72
CA LEU A 108 -10.71 -9.95 -8.30
C LEU A 108 -9.27 -9.67 -7.85
N LEU A 109 -8.83 -8.40 -7.91
CA LEU A 109 -7.52 -7.99 -7.43
C LEU A 109 -7.36 -8.27 -5.93
N GLY A 110 -8.36 -7.90 -5.13
CA GLY A 110 -8.35 -8.13 -3.68
C GLY A 110 -8.22 -9.62 -3.34
N ALA A 111 -8.94 -10.49 -4.06
CA ALA A 111 -8.86 -11.93 -3.88
C ALA A 111 -7.46 -12.47 -4.21
N ALA A 112 -6.85 -12.02 -5.30
CA ALA A 112 -5.49 -12.44 -5.67
C ALA A 112 -4.43 -11.98 -4.65
N MET A 113 -4.55 -10.75 -4.12
CA MET A 113 -3.67 -10.23 -3.07
C MET A 113 -3.79 -11.04 -1.77
N LEU A 114 -5.02 -11.36 -1.33
CA LEU A 114 -5.26 -12.19 -0.16
C LEU A 114 -4.78 -13.63 -0.37
N ALA A 115 -5.02 -14.21 -1.54
CA ALA A 115 -4.56 -15.54 -1.89
C ALA A 115 -3.03 -15.64 -1.83
N HIS A 116 -2.32 -14.64 -2.37
CA HIS A 116 -0.87 -14.55 -2.27
C HIS A 116 -0.42 -14.49 -0.80
N LEU A 117 -1.02 -13.62 0.01
CA LEU A 117 -0.67 -13.50 1.42
C LEU A 117 -0.95 -14.78 2.22
N LEU A 118 -2.11 -15.42 2.01
CA LEU A 118 -2.47 -16.70 2.62
C LEU A 118 -1.47 -17.80 2.25
N ARG A 119 -1.04 -17.87 0.99
CA ARG A 119 -0.03 -18.84 0.53
C ARG A 119 1.33 -18.65 1.22
N VAL A 120 1.67 -17.41 1.59
CA VAL A 120 2.91 -17.10 2.32
C VAL A 120 2.78 -17.37 3.82
N ARG A 121 1.63 -17.05 4.43
CA ARG A 121 1.44 -17.01 5.88
C ARG A 121 0.85 -18.28 6.49
N ARG A 122 0.02 -19.00 5.72
CA ARG A 122 -0.74 -20.17 6.18
C ARG A 122 -0.58 -21.36 5.22
N PRO A 123 0.66 -21.74 4.85
CA PRO A 123 0.88 -22.85 3.94
C PRO A 123 0.36 -24.17 4.55
N GLY A 124 -0.44 -24.92 3.80
CA GLY A 124 -0.98 -26.21 4.24
C GLY A 124 -2.27 -26.14 5.07
N GLU A 125 -2.79 -24.94 5.38
CA GLU A 125 -4.09 -24.81 6.03
C GLU A 125 -5.23 -25.01 5.02
N ALA A 126 -6.09 -26.00 5.25
CA ALA A 126 -7.13 -26.39 4.30
C ALA A 126 -8.07 -25.23 3.90
N ALA A 127 -8.41 -24.34 4.84
CA ALA A 127 -9.25 -23.18 4.55
C ALA A 127 -8.53 -22.14 3.68
N ALA A 128 -7.23 -21.95 3.89
CA ALA A 128 -6.41 -21.07 3.08
C ALA A 128 -6.21 -21.65 1.67
N GLU A 129 -5.90 -22.95 1.55
CA GLU A 129 -5.77 -23.62 0.25
C GLU A 129 -7.07 -23.60 -0.55
N TRP A 130 -8.20 -23.80 0.12
CA TRP A 130 -9.51 -23.66 -0.49
C TRP A 130 -9.75 -22.25 -1.02
N PHE A 131 -9.48 -21.20 -0.22
CA PHE A 131 -9.62 -19.81 -0.67
C PHE A 131 -8.71 -19.49 -1.87
N VAL A 132 -7.45 -19.93 -1.82
CA VAL A 132 -6.49 -19.76 -2.91
C VAL A 132 -7.02 -20.42 -4.19
N GLY A 133 -7.51 -21.66 -4.11
CA GLY A 133 -8.11 -22.36 -5.25
C GLY A 133 -9.26 -21.57 -5.87
N GLN A 134 -10.16 -21.03 -5.04
CA GLN A 134 -11.28 -20.20 -5.50
C GLN A 134 -10.84 -18.90 -6.15
N ALA A 135 -9.83 -18.22 -5.59
CA ALA A 135 -9.28 -16.99 -6.17
C ALA A 135 -8.64 -17.26 -7.54
N LEU A 136 -7.91 -18.37 -7.69
CA LEU A 136 -7.31 -18.78 -8.96
C LEU A 136 -8.37 -19.17 -9.99
N GLU A 137 -9.42 -19.88 -9.60
CA GLU A 137 -10.53 -20.21 -10.50
C GLU A 137 -11.25 -18.94 -10.99
N ALA A 138 -11.50 -17.98 -10.08
CA ALA A 138 -12.07 -16.68 -10.42
C ALA A 138 -11.18 -15.90 -11.41
N CYS A 139 -9.86 -15.91 -11.21
CA CYS A 139 -8.90 -15.33 -12.15
C CYS A 139 -8.99 -16.02 -13.51
N ALA A 140 -8.98 -17.35 -13.55
CA ALA A 140 -9.04 -18.12 -14.80
C ALA A 140 -10.32 -17.85 -15.59
N ARG A 141 -11.48 -17.77 -14.91
CA ARG A 141 -12.77 -17.42 -15.54
C ARG A 141 -12.80 -15.98 -16.07
N SER A 142 -12.06 -15.07 -15.45
CA SER A 142 -12.01 -13.65 -15.80
C SER A 142 -11.01 -13.32 -16.91
N LEU A 143 -10.05 -14.21 -17.22
CA LEU A 143 -9.02 -13.98 -18.26
C LEU A 143 -9.59 -13.52 -19.62
N PRO A 144 -10.70 -14.08 -20.15
CA PRO A 144 -11.24 -13.65 -21.43
C PRO A 144 -11.71 -12.18 -21.48
N ALA A 145 -11.96 -11.55 -20.32
CA ALA A 145 -12.40 -10.17 -20.19
C ALA A 145 -11.33 -9.26 -19.54
N ALA A 146 -10.08 -9.74 -19.42
CA ALA A 146 -9.00 -9.02 -18.74
C ALA A 146 -8.59 -7.71 -19.43
N ASP A 147 -8.94 -7.52 -20.71
CA ASP A 147 -8.76 -6.27 -21.47
C ASP A 147 -9.60 -5.11 -20.92
N ARG A 148 -10.64 -5.41 -20.12
CA ARG A 148 -11.50 -4.41 -19.48
C ARG A 148 -10.97 -3.92 -18.13
N LEU A 149 -9.96 -4.58 -17.58
CA LEU A 149 -9.40 -4.21 -16.27
C LEU A 149 -8.61 -2.90 -16.37
N PRO A 150 -8.69 -2.02 -15.35
CA PRO A 150 -7.83 -0.86 -15.26
C PRO A 150 -6.34 -1.27 -15.33
N PRO A 151 -5.48 -0.51 -16.05
CA PRO A 151 -4.07 -0.83 -16.23
C PRO A 151 -3.32 -1.17 -14.93
N LEU A 152 -3.59 -0.44 -13.85
CA LEU A 152 -2.99 -0.68 -12.54
C LEU A 152 -3.47 -2.02 -11.94
N TYR A 153 -4.76 -2.34 -12.07
CA TYR A 153 -5.29 -3.61 -11.56
C TYR A 153 -4.69 -4.80 -12.31
N THR A 154 -4.55 -4.68 -13.63
CA THR A 154 -3.90 -5.70 -14.45
C THR A 154 -2.45 -5.92 -14.03
N LEU A 155 -1.69 -4.84 -13.78
CA LEU A 155 -0.31 -4.93 -13.28
C LEU A 155 -0.25 -5.62 -11.91
N CYS A 156 -1.07 -5.18 -10.95
CA CYS A 156 -1.09 -5.74 -9.60
C CYS A 156 -1.53 -7.22 -9.59
N LEU A 157 -2.54 -7.57 -10.39
CA LEU A 157 -3.04 -8.93 -10.51
C LEU A 157 -1.98 -9.86 -11.10
N ALA A 158 -1.32 -9.43 -12.20
CA ALA A 158 -0.26 -10.21 -12.82
C ALA A 158 0.90 -10.45 -11.85
N HIS A 159 1.31 -9.44 -11.07
CA HIS A 159 2.36 -9.61 -10.06
C HIS A 159 1.98 -10.66 -9.00
N ASN A 160 0.78 -10.60 -8.42
CA ASN A 160 0.36 -11.56 -7.40
C ASN A 160 0.24 -12.99 -7.97
N LEU A 161 -0.25 -13.14 -9.21
CA LEU A 161 -0.29 -14.44 -9.88
C LEU A 161 1.13 -14.99 -10.12
N ASP A 162 2.06 -14.15 -10.55
CA ASP A 162 3.45 -14.54 -10.78
C ASP A 162 4.15 -14.99 -9.49
N GLU A 163 3.98 -14.26 -8.39
CA GLU A 163 4.52 -14.61 -7.06
C GLU A 163 3.89 -15.90 -6.50
N MET A 164 2.64 -16.21 -6.88
CA MET A 164 2.00 -17.50 -6.56
C MET A 164 2.44 -18.66 -7.47
N GLY A 165 3.24 -18.41 -8.51
CA GLY A 165 3.72 -19.41 -9.47
C GLY A 165 2.79 -19.61 -10.69
N GLU A 166 1.73 -18.82 -10.81
CA GLU A 166 0.74 -18.90 -11.90
C GLU A 166 1.18 -18.11 -13.13
N HIS A 167 2.41 -18.37 -13.58
CA HIS A 167 3.10 -17.59 -14.61
C HIS A 167 2.35 -17.55 -15.95
N ALA A 168 1.63 -18.62 -16.30
CA ALA A 168 0.85 -18.67 -17.53
C ALA A 168 -0.33 -17.69 -17.49
N MET A 169 -1.02 -17.62 -16.34
CA MET A 169 -2.12 -16.67 -16.13
C MET A 169 -1.60 -15.25 -16.06
N ALA A 170 -0.50 -15.02 -15.34
CA ALA A 170 0.14 -13.70 -15.26
C ALA A 170 0.54 -13.16 -16.66
N ARG A 171 1.09 -14.01 -17.53
CA ARG A 171 1.46 -13.64 -18.91
C ARG A 171 0.27 -13.46 -19.86
N ALA A 172 -0.90 -14.01 -19.53
CA ALA A 172 -2.10 -13.84 -20.34
C ALA A 172 -2.77 -12.47 -20.11
N LEU A 173 -2.42 -11.77 -19.02
CA LEU A 173 -2.95 -10.45 -18.70
C LEU A 173 -2.29 -9.36 -19.56
N PRO A 174 -3.05 -8.36 -20.04
CA PRO A 174 -2.54 -7.26 -20.87
C PRO A 174 -1.83 -6.19 -20.02
N VAL A 175 -0.74 -6.58 -19.36
CA VAL A 175 0.02 -5.70 -18.46
C VAL A 175 0.70 -4.58 -19.28
N PRO A 176 0.49 -3.29 -18.92
CA PRO A 176 1.22 -2.20 -19.54
C PRO A 176 2.72 -2.34 -19.29
N VAL A 177 3.53 -2.18 -20.33
CA VAL A 177 5.00 -2.28 -20.22
C VAL A 177 5.58 -1.00 -19.63
N THR A 178 4.91 0.14 -19.87
CA THR A 178 5.38 1.45 -19.42
C THR A 178 4.28 2.28 -18.75
N ALA A 179 4.71 3.23 -17.92
CA ALA A 179 3.79 4.22 -17.33
C ALA A 179 3.08 5.07 -18.40
N ASP A 180 3.70 5.27 -19.57
CA ASP A 180 3.10 6.00 -20.69
C ASP A 180 1.98 5.20 -21.37
N GLU A 181 2.15 3.88 -21.50
CA GLU A 181 1.08 2.98 -21.93
C GLU A 181 -0.06 2.93 -20.92
N ALA A 182 0.26 2.83 -19.63
CA ALA A 182 -0.74 2.83 -18.57
C ALA A 182 -1.58 4.13 -18.55
N ALA A 183 -0.99 5.25 -18.98
CA ALA A 183 -1.65 6.55 -19.03
C ALA A 183 -2.03 6.97 -20.47
N ALA A 184 -2.11 6.03 -21.41
CA ALA A 184 -2.51 6.31 -22.79
C ALA A 184 -3.93 6.91 -22.82
N GLY A 185 -4.13 7.96 -23.63
CA GLY A 185 -5.40 8.67 -23.73
C GLY A 185 -5.70 9.67 -22.59
N LEU A 186 -4.91 9.69 -21.52
CA LEU A 186 -5.06 10.64 -20.41
C LEU A 186 -4.23 11.92 -20.61
N THR A 187 -4.72 13.04 -20.09
CA THR A 187 -4.04 14.34 -20.12
C THR A 187 -4.01 15.01 -18.73
N GLY A 188 -3.14 16.02 -18.56
CA GLY A 188 -3.11 16.84 -17.35
C GLY A 188 -2.85 16.05 -16.05
N PRO A 189 -3.51 16.42 -14.93
CA PRO A 189 -3.31 15.77 -13.63
C PRO A 189 -3.63 14.27 -13.63
N GLU A 190 -4.62 13.81 -14.39
CA GLU A 190 -5.02 12.40 -14.42
C GLU A 190 -3.93 11.51 -15.03
N ARG A 191 -3.24 12.02 -16.07
CA ARG A 191 -2.07 11.37 -16.64
C ARG A 191 -0.96 11.24 -15.60
N LEU A 192 -0.66 12.34 -14.89
CA LEU A 192 0.39 12.36 -13.86
C LEU A 192 0.07 11.39 -12.72
N LEU A 193 -1.16 11.38 -12.21
CA LEU A 193 -1.62 10.46 -11.16
C LEU A 193 -1.42 9.00 -11.60
N THR A 194 -1.85 8.66 -12.82
CA THR A 194 -1.74 7.29 -13.35
C THR A 194 -0.29 6.85 -13.51
N GLN A 195 0.57 7.72 -14.04
CA GLN A 195 2.00 7.44 -14.15
C GLN A 195 2.67 7.29 -12.78
N ALA A 196 2.28 8.14 -11.81
CA ALA A 196 2.80 8.08 -10.45
C ALA A 196 2.47 6.74 -9.79
N TYR A 197 1.20 6.31 -9.81
CA TYR A 197 0.81 5.01 -9.25
C TYR A 197 1.49 3.83 -9.94
N PHE A 198 1.66 3.89 -11.26
CA PHE A 198 2.40 2.85 -11.98
C PHE A 198 3.85 2.76 -11.47
N HIS A 199 4.54 3.90 -11.32
CA HIS A 199 5.92 3.93 -10.83
C HIS A 199 6.05 3.51 -9.36
N THR A 200 5.12 3.90 -8.49
CA THR A 200 5.15 3.50 -7.08
C THR A 200 4.92 2.00 -6.94
N HIS A 201 3.93 1.44 -7.64
CA HIS A 201 3.64 0.00 -7.58
C HIS A 201 4.77 -0.85 -8.17
N ALA A 202 5.41 -0.41 -9.26
CA ALA A 202 6.60 -1.08 -9.77
C ALA A 202 7.75 -1.13 -8.74
N VAL A 203 7.92 -0.09 -7.92
CA VAL A 203 8.86 -0.11 -6.80
C VAL A 203 8.37 -1.08 -5.72
N LEU A 204 7.13 -0.94 -5.26
CA LEU A 204 6.56 -1.81 -4.22
C LEU A 204 6.67 -3.31 -4.58
N PHE A 205 6.47 -3.69 -5.85
CA PHE A 205 6.63 -5.06 -6.36
C PHE A 205 8.08 -5.51 -6.49
N ALA A 206 9.02 -4.61 -6.82
CA ALA A 206 10.44 -4.98 -6.84
C ALA A 206 10.98 -5.29 -5.44
N PHE A 207 10.44 -4.61 -4.43
CA PHE A 207 10.61 -4.95 -3.02
C PHE A 207 9.53 -5.91 -2.53
N GLY A 208 8.84 -6.55 -3.48
CA GLY A 208 7.57 -7.27 -3.45
C GLY A 208 7.35 -8.09 -2.21
N THR A 209 6.98 -7.38 -1.15
CA THR A 209 6.24 -7.94 -0.04
C THR A 209 7.01 -9.05 0.69
N PHE A 210 7.78 -8.60 1.68
CA PHE A 210 8.24 -9.36 2.87
C PHE A 210 9.61 -10.04 2.84
N ARG A 211 10.25 -10.21 1.69
CA ARG A 211 11.44 -11.10 1.60
C ARG A 211 12.74 -10.47 1.11
N ARG A 212 12.70 -9.29 0.51
CA ARG A 212 13.87 -8.72 -0.20
C ARG A 212 14.23 -7.32 0.28
N THR A 213 14.48 -7.17 1.58
CA THR A 213 14.99 -5.91 2.18
C THR A 213 16.34 -5.47 1.60
N GLY A 214 17.06 -6.35 0.90
CA GLY A 214 18.31 -6.07 0.18
C GLY A 214 18.21 -6.14 -1.35
N ALA A 215 17.02 -5.97 -1.94
CA ALA A 215 16.91 -5.93 -3.41
C ALA A 215 17.73 -4.77 -4.01
N ASP A 216 18.33 -5.00 -5.18
CA ASP A 216 19.11 -3.99 -5.89
C ASP A 216 18.19 -2.89 -6.47
N PRO A 217 18.31 -1.62 -6.05
CA PRO A 217 17.46 -0.54 -6.56
C PRO A 217 17.88 -0.03 -7.95
N ARG A 218 19.03 -0.47 -8.51
CA ARG A 218 19.53 0.03 -9.80
C ARG A 218 18.56 -0.13 -10.98
N PRO A 219 17.79 -1.24 -11.12
CA PRO A 219 16.78 -1.36 -12.18
C PRO A 219 15.65 -0.32 -12.06
N LEU A 220 15.41 0.23 -10.87
CA LEU A 220 14.34 1.19 -10.59
C LEU A 220 14.74 2.65 -10.79
N ARG A 221 15.93 2.92 -11.35
CA ARG A 221 16.44 4.28 -11.59
C ARG A 221 15.44 5.18 -12.32
N ARG A 222 14.70 4.64 -13.31
CA ARG A 222 13.68 5.40 -14.04
C ARG A 222 12.52 5.79 -13.12
N ASN A 223 12.05 4.86 -12.28
CA ASN A 223 10.96 5.10 -11.33
C ASN A 223 11.39 6.14 -10.30
N LEU A 224 12.58 5.99 -9.72
CA LEU A 224 13.12 6.95 -8.74
C LEU A 224 13.30 8.34 -9.35
N ARG A 225 13.81 8.44 -10.57
CA ARG A 225 13.94 9.72 -11.28
C ARG A 225 12.57 10.38 -11.46
N PHE A 226 11.55 9.61 -11.85
CA PHE A 226 10.19 10.14 -11.99
C PHE A 226 9.66 10.67 -10.66
N LEU A 227 9.75 9.88 -9.58
CA LEU A 227 9.24 10.26 -8.26
C LEU A 227 9.92 11.52 -7.71
N ARG A 228 11.26 11.61 -7.85
CA ARG A 228 12.02 12.81 -7.47
C ARG A 228 11.61 14.05 -8.27
N THR A 229 11.54 13.90 -9.59
CA THR A 229 11.16 15.02 -10.49
C THR A 229 9.79 15.61 -10.13
N HIS A 230 8.86 14.79 -9.64
CA HIS A 230 7.50 15.20 -9.34
C HIS A 230 7.20 15.37 -7.85
N ALA A 231 8.15 15.13 -6.94
CA ALA A 231 7.97 15.35 -5.51
C ALA A 231 7.50 16.79 -5.17
N PRO A 232 8.05 17.87 -5.78
CA PRO A 232 7.53 19.22 -5.56
C PRO A 232 6.09 19.41 -6.04
N THR A 233 5.69 18.70 -7.10
CA THR A 233 4.34 18.74 -7.66
C THR A 233 3.35 18.08 -6.69
N PHE A 234 3.69 16.91 -6.16
CA PHE A 234 2.85 16.20 -5.19
C PHE A 234 2.65 17.03 -3.91
N GLU A 235 3.72 17.68 -3.43
CA GLU A 235 3.65 18.62 -2.32
C GLU A 235 2.71 19.79 -2.62
N ARG A 236 2.88 20.44 -3.78
CA ARG A 236 2.11 21.62 -4.19
C ARG A 236 0.61 21.34 -4.25
N TYR A 237 0.22 20.17 -4.76
CA TYR A 237 -1.18 19.77 -4.85
C TYR A 237 -1.74 19.18 -3.54
N GLY A 238 -0.89 18.93 -2.54
CA GLY A 238 -1.30 18.36 -1.26
C GLY A 238 -1.81 16.92 -1.38
N TRP A 239 -1.32 16.15 -2.35
CA TRP A 239 -1.69 14.75 -2.56
C TRP A 239 -0.98 13.87 -1.53
N ALA A 240 -1.58 13.74 -0.35
CA ALA A 240 -0.98 13.05 0.80
C ALA A 240 -0.68 11.57 0.51
N ASP A 241 -1.55 10.89 -0.24
CA ASP A 241 -1.35 9.52 -0.72
C ASP A 241 -0.11 9.41 -1.61
N LEU A 242 0.03 10.26 -2.64
CA LEU A 242 1.22 10.22 -3.50
C LEU A 242 2.48 10.69 -2.79
N CYS A 243 2.37 11.63 -1.84
CA CYS A 243 3.49 11.98 -0.97
C CYS A 243 3.94 10.77 -0.14
N ALA A 244 2.99 10.01 0.40
CA ALA A 244 3.26 8.81 1.19
C ALA A 244 3.88 7.69 0.35
N GLU A 245 3.26 7.32 -0.77
CA GLU A 245 3.79 6.27 -1.64
C GLU A 245 5.18 6.63 -2.17
N SER A 246 5.37 7.87 -2.61
CA SER A 246 6.66 8.32 -3.13
C SER A 246 7.74 8.31 -2.05
N ALA A 247 7.44 8.79 -0.84
CA ALA A 247 8.36 8.75 0.28
C ALA A 247 8.71 7.31 0.68
N LEU A 248 7.72 6.42 0.75
CA LEU A 248 7.92 5.01 1.01
C LEU A 248 8.82 4.37 -0.06
N CYS A 249 8.53 4.59 -1.34
CA CYS A 249 9.31 4.05 -2.46
C CYS A 249 10.76 4.56 -2.48
N LEU A 250 10.96 5.85 -2.21
CA LEU A 250 12.30 6.43 -2.06
C LEU A 250 13.06 5.77 -0.90
N SER A 251 12.43 5.60 0.25
CA SER A 251 13.04 4.93 1.40
C SER A 251 13.39 3.47 1.12
N LEU A 252 12.50 2.72 0.47
CA LEU A 252 12.73 1.32 0.08
C LEU A 252 13.94 1.17 -0.82
N CYS A 253 14.22 2.17 -1.66
CA CYS A 253 15.40 2.20 -2.53
C CYS A 253 16.66 2.81 -1.87
N GLY A 254 16.64 3.11 -0.56
CA GLY A 254 17.73 3.78 0.14
C GLY A 254 17.93 5.24 -0.24
N ALA A 255 17.01 5.85 -0.99
CA ALA A 255 17.04 7.23 -1.46
C ALA A 255 16.43 8.19 -0.41
N ARG A 256 17.01 8.24 0.79
CA ARG A 256 16.54 9.07 1.91
C ARG A 256 17.20 10.46 1.90
N ASP A 257 17.00 11.18 0.81
CA ASP A 257 17.60 12.50 0.54
C ASP A 257 16.60 13.65 0.77
N GLU A 258 16.89 14.83 0.22
CA GLU A 258 16.06 16.04 0.35
C GLU A 258 14.62 15.80 -0.11
N ASP A 259 14.41 15.07 -1.21
CA ASP A 259 13.07 14.81 -1.75
C ASP A 259 12.26 13.93 -0.79
N PHE A 260 12.88 12.89 -0.22
CA PHE A 260 12.26 12.08 0.83
C PHE A 260 11.84 12.94 2.02
N HIS A 261 12.74 13.75 2.56
CA HIS A 261 12.46 14.59 3.73
C HIS A 261 11.41 15.66 3.45
N ARG A 262 11.37 16.23 2.24
CA ARG A 262 10.32 17.15 1.78
C ARG A 262 8.95 16.50 1.82
N LEU A 263 8.84 15.28 1.29
CA LEU A 263 7.57 14.55 1.27
C LEU A 263 7.11 14.18 2.69
N VAL A 264 8.02 13.71 3.54
CA VAL A 264 7.73 13.42 4.96
C VAL A 264 7.28 14.67 5.72
N ALA A 265 7.98 15.79 5.53
CA ALA A 265 7.58 17.07 6.12
C ALA A 265 6.18 17.50 5.66
N THR A 266 5.88 17.31 4.38
CA THR A 266 4.54 17.55 3.82
C THR A 266 3.48 16.67 4.47
N LEU A 267 3.73 15.37 4.65
CA LEU A 267 2.79 14.47 5.32
C LEU A 267 2.44 14.95 6.73
N ARG A 268 3.44 15.34 7.52
CA ARG A 268 3.21 15.89 8.86
C ARG A 268 2.36 17.16 8.83
N ARG A 269 2.64 18.07 7.89
CA ARG A 269 1.89 19.33 7.72
C ARG A 269 0.42 19.08 7.37
N LEU A 270 0.15 18.03 6.59
CA LEU A 270 -1.19 17.67 6.14
C LEU A 270 -1.95 16.75 7.11
N GLN A 271 -1.29 16.25 8.17
CA GLN A 271 -1.94 15.37 9.14
C GLN A 271 -3.04 16.12 9.90
N ARG A 272 -4.24 15.55 9.95
CA ARG A 272 -5.35 16.11 10.73
C ARG A 272 -5.15 15.84 12.23
N PRO A 273 -5.82 16.59 13.13
CA PRO A 273 -5.74 16.35 14.57
C PRO A 273 -6.10 14.92 15.00
N GLN A 274 -6.94 14.23 14.23
CA GLN A 274 -7.33 12.84 14.46
C GLN A 274 -6.22 11.83 14.10
N GLY A 275 -5.12 12.30 13.49
CA GLY A 275 -3.98 11.48 13.10
C GLY A 275 -4.06 10.91 11.69
N ASP A 276 -5.12 11.19 10.94
CA ASP A 276 -5.36 10.66 9.60
C ASP A 276 -5.23 11.73 8.50
N TRP A 277 -5.31 11.28 7.24
CA TRP A 277 -5.23 12.14 6.06
C TRP A 277 -6.55 12.13 5.29
N ASN A 278 -6.76 13.15 4.47
CA ASN A 278 -7.81 13.16 3.46
C ASN A 278 -7.24 12.62 2.14
N HIS A 279 -8.12 12.04 1.32
CA HIS A 279 -7.81 11.77 -0.07
C HIS A 279 -8.51 12.84 -0.96
N PRO A 280 -7.90 13.29 -2.08
CA PRO A 280 -8.51 14.31 -2.96
C PRO A 280 -9.88 13.91 -3.50
N ARG A 281 -10.13 12.62 -3.61
CA ARG A 281 -11.45 12.03 -3.86
C ARG A 281 -12.02 11.63 -2.49
N ILE A 282 -13.19 12.16 -2.13
CA ILE A 282 -13.83 12.08 -0.79
C ILE A 282 -14.40 10.66 -0.53
N ASP A 283 -13.64 9.61 -0.82
CA ASP A 283 -13.98 8.23 -0.50
C ASP A 283 -13.29 7.84 0.82
N ALA A 284 -14.09 7.35 1.78
CA ALA A 284 -13.61 6.88 3.08
C ALA A 284 -12.58 5.76 2.95
N ARG A 285 -12.70 4.89 1.93
CA ARG A 285 -11.72 3.84 1.64
C ARG A 285 -10.38 4.44 1.25
N GLN A 286 -10.36 5.35 0.29
CA GLN A 286 -9.12 5.96 -0.21
C GLN A 286 -8.45 6.82 0.87
N ALA A 287 -9.22 7.50 1.72
CA ALA A 287 -8.67 8.21 2.88
C ALA A 287 -8.03 7.26 3.90
N ARG A 288 -8.61 6.07 4.11
CA ARG A 288 -8.03 5.03 4.97
C ARG A 288 -6.74 4.48 4.37
N HIS A 289 -6.74 4.15 3.08
CA HIS A 289 -5.53 3.70 2.36
C HIS A 289 -4.41 4.74 2.40
N SER A 290 -4.72 6.01 2.14
CA SER A 290 -3.79 7.13 2.28
C SER A 290 -3.19 7.19 3.69
N THR A 291 -4.00 6.97 4.73
CA THR A 291 -3.53 6.95 6.13
C THR A 291 -2.61 5.76 6.42
N MET A 292 -2.90 4.58 5.87
CA MET A 292 -2.02 3.40 5.98
C MET A 292 -0.65 3.68 5.36
N LEU A 293 -0.61 4.17 4.12
CA LEU A 293 0.63 4.50 3.43
C LEU A 293 1.42 5.62 4.13
N ALA A 294 0.73 6.66 4.61
CA ALA A 294 1.36 7.74 5.34
C ALA A 294 2.00 7.25 6.65
N ALA A 295 1.34 6.32 7.36
CA ALA A 295 1.92 5.67 8.54
C ALA A 295 3.22 4.92 8.19
N LEU A 296 3.23 4.12 7.11
CA LEU A 296 4.43 3.40 6.66
C LEU A 296 5.58 4.35 6.30
N ALA A 297 5.29 5.42 5.56
CA ALA A 297 6.31 6.42 5.18
C ALA A 297 6.90 7.15 6.40
N LEU A 298 6.08 7.48 7.39
CA LEU A 298 6.54 8.11 8.64
C LEU A 298 7.37 7.14 9.49
N LEU A 299 7.02 5.85 9.53
CA LEU A 299 7.82 4.82 10.21
C LEU A 299 9.17 4.61 9.53
N GLU A 300 9.22 4.61 8.19
CA GLU A 300 10.49 4.59 7.44
C GLU A 300 11.41 5.78 7.82
N SER A 301 10.84 6.98 7.97
CA SER A 301 11.57 8.16 8.44
C SER A 301 12.07 8.01 9.88
N ALA A 302 11.22 7.48 10.77
CA ALA A 302 11.59 7.22 12.16
C ALA A 302 12.74 6.20 12.28
N CYS A 303 12.71 5.12 11.50
CA CYS A 303 13.80 4.14 11.41
C CYS A 303 15.14 4.80 11.02
N ALA A 304 15.13 5.70 10.04
CA ALA A 304 16.33 6.41 9.62
C ALA A 304 16.91 7.29 10.75
N GLY A 305 16.04 7.97 11.49
CA GLY A 305 16.43 8.76 12.65
C GLY A 305 16.96 7.95 13.83
N ALA A 306 16.54 6.69 13.97
CA ALA A 306 17.00 5.76 15.02
C ALA A 306 18.32 5.06 14.66
N ALA A 307 18.69 4.96 13.38
CA ALA A 307 19.96 4.39 12.92
C ALA A 307 21.13 5.40 12.87
N ALA A 308 20.84 6.71 12.79
CA ALA A 308 21.82 7.78 12.81
C ALA A 308 22.56 8.06 14.17
N PRO A 309 22.02 7.75 15.37
CA PRO A 309 22.69 8.02 16.65
C PRO A 309 23.99 7.22 16.82
N ASP A 310 24.06 5.99 16.30
CA ASP A 310 25.23 5.12 16.45
C ASP A 310 26.42 5.54 15.58
N ALA A 311 26.18 6.23 14.47
CA ALA A 311 27.23 6.75 13.58
C ALA A 311 27.93 7.99 14.16
N ALA A 312 27.21 8.83 14.92
CA ALA A 312 27.80 9.98 15.60
C ALA A 312 28.63 9.55 16.83
N ALA A 313 28.15 8.57 17.60
CA ALA A 313 28.87 8.05 18.77
C ALA A 313 30.16 7.28 18.42
N THR A 314 30.25 6.74 17.20
CA THR A 314 31.48 6.09 16.69
C THR A 314 32.46 7.09 16.10
N ALA A 315 31.99 8.20 15.50
CA ALA A 315 32.86 9.27 15.00
C ALA A 315 33.50 10.11 16.11
N GLU A 316 32.86 10.25 17.27
CA GLU A 316 33.42 10.99 18.43
C GLU A 316 34.42 10.16 19.26
N ARG A 317 34.63 8.88 18.92
CA ARG A 317 35.57 7.97 19.60
C ARG A 317 36.75 7.53 18.72
N GLY A 318 36.86 8.08 17.51
CA GLY A 318 37.92 7.77 16.53
C GLY A 318 39.03 8.80 16.52
#